data_AF-A0A6L9MM66-F1
#
_entry.id   AF-A0A6L9MM66-F1
#
_cell.length_a   1.000
_cell.length_b   1.000
_cell.length_c   1.000
_cell.angle_alpha   90.00
_cell.angle_beta   90.00
_cell.angle_gamma   90.00
#
_symmetry.space_group_name_H-M   'P 1'
#
loop_
_entity.id
_entity.type
_entity.pdbx_description
1 polymer ?
#
loop_
_entity_poly.entity_id
_entity_poly.type
_entity_poly.pdbx_seq_one_letter_code
_entity_poly.pdbx_strand_id
1 'polypeptide(L)'
;MSDAKPRVRVKAGASASPRADSTALVPVQPRPARATARHLRGDRTGLLNMRRAVTRDAKVDVYEAAERASALALDFIHNSGWLSGAVSQIVCDTIGVELKLNCRARLAGFGYSDDEANAWCRAVEAAWLQWAWNPKECDLGGEMTIAEMSDAILRSYLAYGEGFGVLDRLTNSQRRAMGARTGLKVSLVAPHRCPRTTREFEGLEGGIFRDAVRRPQKYRFRIREGGLEIDHDVPAQDVIHVMDRGEHLNAGRGISPMSPILKVAAQSDQLADATLAVALMQQAFAAIIKSPEASTEAFEAIQSLVDTDVPEGYDPIVWARTVDGVRADLVEVWAARFEALKSGTLSLTDPARVAHLGPGEDLQMVTASAPQNNYVPFAQNLQREIARCLGVTFESFTGDHSNANYSSVRMAVASIWPMVMRRRQRIVVPFVQAIFEQWLEESIYEGRIAFKGGYQAFLRDPEAVFQAEFQGPEKPSADPYKDALASKILMELGLSSHADEAIARGKNPQELLTAIEREIKVMEAAGIPVPFGRPRGGGAGPDGAAAPGRREPAREDA
;
A
#
# COMPACT_ATOMS: atom_id res chain seq x y z
N MET A 1 41.28 78.20 -15.42
CA MET A 1 40.02 78.96 -15.27
C MET A 1 38.91 77.92 -15.25
N SER A 2 38.57 77.37 -14.07
CA SER A 2 37.43 77.79 -13.21
C SER A 2 36.14 77.82 -14.02
N ASP A 3 35.12 77.00 -13.80
CA ASP A 3 34.21 76.90 -12.65
C ASP A 3 33.09 75.93 -13.09
N ALA A 4 32.22 75.31 -12.31
CA ALA A 4 32.06 75.02 -10.89
C ALA A 4 30.89 74.00 -10.86
N LYS A 5 31.01 72.90 -10.09
CA LYS A 5 29.88 71.98 -9.87
C LYS A 5 28.89 72.64 -8.89
N PRO A 6 27.58 72.71 -9.19
CA PRO A 6 26.61 73.22 -8.23
C PRO A 6 26.47 72.20 -7.08
N ARG A 7 26.84 72.62 -5.87
CA ARG A 7 26.55 71.90 -4.63
C ARG A 7 25.20 72.36 -4.10
N VAL A 8 24.21 71.49 -4.11
CA VAL A 8 22.93 71.73 -3.44
C VAL A 8 23.02 71.20 -2.01
N ARG A 9 22.87 72.09 -1.02
CA ARG A 9 22.68 71.72 0.39
C ARG A 9 21.23 71.27 0.57
N VAL A 10 21.04 70.04 1.04
CA VAL A 10 19.72 69.54 1.47
C VAL A 10 19.67 69.60 3.00
N LYS A 11 18.62 70.24 3.53
CA LYS A 11 18.33 70.29 4.98
C LYS A 11 17.78 68.92 5.39
N ALA A 12 18.34 68.30 6.42
CA ALA A 12 17.85 67.01 6.91
C ALA A 12 16.42 67.16 7.47
N GLY A 13 15.49 66.31 7.01
CA GLY A 13 14.20 66.08 7.68
C GLY A 13 12.96 66.83 7.16
N ALA A 14 12.82 67.10 5.86
CA ALA A 14 11.55 67.62 5.31
C ALA A 14 11.06 66.77 4.12
N SER A 15 9.92 66.11 4.29
CA SER A 15 9.19 65.41 3.22
C SER A 15 8.48 66.44 2.33
N ALA A 16 8.89 66.51 1.06
CA ALA A 16 8.12 67.20 0.04
C ALA A 16 7.18 66.21 -0.64
N SER A 17 5.90 66.20 -0.28
CA SER A 17 4.86 65.67 -1.17
C SER A 17 4.67 66.66 -2.31
N PRO A 18 4.86 66.26 -3.59
CA PRO A 18 4.49 67.13 -4.69
C PRO A 18 2.98 67.19 -4.80
N ARG A 19 2.44 68.41 -4.81
CA ARG A 19 1.06 68.70 -5.23
C ARG A 19 0.88 68.20 -6.67
N ALA A 20 -0.25 67.54 -6.90
CA ALA A 20 -0.65 67.03 -8.19
C ALA A 20 -1.00 68.19 -9.14
N ASP A 21 -0.21 68.34 -10.20
CA ASP A 21 -0.66 69.02 -11.41
C ASP A 21 -1.29 67.99 -12.35
N SER A 22 -2.54 68.24 -12.68
CA SER A 22 -3.41 67.43 -13.52
C SER A 22 -3.05 67.61 -15.00
N THR A 23 -2.26 66.72 -15.58
CA THR A 23 -2.24 66.52 -17.04
C THR A 23 -1.76 65.10 -17.40
N ALA A 24 -2.61 64.39 -18.14
CA ALA A 24 -2.36 63.15 -18.89
C ALA A 24 -1.92 61.91 -18.09
N LEU A 25 -2.91 61.11 -17.66
CA LEU A 25 -2.72 59.70 -17.30
C LEU A 25 -2.37 58.90 -18.56
N VAL A 26 -1.08 58.75 -18.84
CA VAL A 26 -0.61 57.65 -19.69
C VAL A 26 -0.79 56.36 -18.88
N PRO A 27 -1.55 55.35 -19.35
CA PRO A 27 -1.63 54.09 -18.65
C PRO A 27 -0.25 53.44 -18.70
N VAL A 28 0.47 53.48 -17.57
CA VAL A 28 1.72 52.73 -17.41
C VAL A 28 1.34 51.26 -17.52
N GLN A 29 1.60 50.65 -18.68
CA GLN A 29 1.45 49.20 -18.79
C GLN A 29 2.34 48.55 -17.71
N PRO A 30 1.81 47.59 -16.94
CA PRO A 30 2.62 46.91 -15.94
C PRO A 30 3.80 46.27 -16.67
N ARG A 31 5.02 46.73 -16.34
CA ARG A 31 6.25 46.13 -16.85
C ARG A 31 6.16 44.62 -16.67
N PRO A 32 6.33 43.79 -17.73
CA PRO A 32 6.35 42.35 -17.54
C PRO A 32 7.43 42.04 -16.50
N ALA A 33 7.04 41.39 -15.41
CA ALA A 33 7.93 41.05 -14.32
C ALA A 33 9.13 40.31 -14.93
N ARG A 34 10.33 40.90 -14.81
CA ARG A 34 11.56 40.29 -15.33
C ARG A 34 11.66 38.88 -14.73
N ALA A 35 11.73 37.88 -15.58
CA ALA A 35 11.89 36.49 -15.19
C ALA A 35 13.21 36.28 -14.43
N THR A 36 13.21 36.39 -13.09
CA THR A 36 14.40 36.15 -12.26
C THR A 36 14.56 34.66 -12.00
N ALA A 37 15.65 34.01 -12.41
CA ALA A 37 15.92 32.60 -12.12
C ALA A 37 15.99 32.35 -10.60
N ARG A 38 14.85 31.99 -10.00
CA ARG A 38 14.67 31.75 -8.57
C ARG A 38 13.65 30.63 -8.41
N HIS A 39 13.83 29.79 -7.40
CA HIS A 39 12.87 28.75 -7.04
C HIS A 39 11.57 29.39 -6.50
N LEU A 40 10.45 28.67 -6.61
CA LEU A 40 9.11 29.09 -6.15
C LEU A 40 8.67 30.46 -6.72
N ARG A 41 8.77 30.65 -8.04
CA ARG A 41 8.13 31.81 -8.67
C ARG A 41 6.61 31.70 -8.50
N GLY A 42 5.97 32.81 -8.13
CA GLY A 42 4.51 32.89 -8.13
C GLY A 42 3.96 32.55 -9.51
N ASP A 43 3.03 31.61 -9.55
CA ASP A 43 2.25 31.30 -10.74
C ASP A 43 1.13 32.33 -10.92
N ARG A 44 0.72 32.61 -12.16
CA ARG A 44 -0.39 33.55 -12.45
C ARG A 44 -1.70 33.13 -11.78
N THR A 45 -1.85 31.82 -11.56
CA THR A 45 -2.97 31.18 -10.89
C THR A 45 -2.86 31.21 -9.35
N GLY A 46 -1.69 31.54 -8.80
CA GLY A 46 -1.45 31.62 -7.36
C GLY A 46 -1.61 30.29 -6.61
N LEU A 47 -1.63 29.14 -7.28
CA LEU A 47 -1.89 27.83 -6.67
C LEU A 47 -0.84 27.47 -5.64
N LEU A 48 0.44 27.73 -5.94
CA LEU A 48 1.52 27.48 -4.98
C LEU A 48 1.47 28.45 -3.80
N ASN A 49 1.01 29.68 -4.02
CA ASN A 49 0.83 30.68 -2.96
C ASN A 49 -0.38 30.36 -2.05
N MET A 50 -1.43 29.75 -2.60
CA MET A 50 -2.60 29.30 -1.83
C MET A 50 -2.30 28.06 -0.98
N ARG A 51 -1.29 27.25 -1.35
CA ARG A 51 -0.89 26.09 -0.56
C ARG A 51 -0.01 26.54 0.62
N ARG A 52 -0.59 26.54 1.82
CA ARG A 52 0.16 26.79 3.06
C ARG A 52 1.15 25.65 3.30
N ALA A 53 2.43 25.89 2.98
CA ALA A 53 3.53 24.95 3.22
C ALA A 53 4.37 25.42 4.42
N VAL A 54 4.75 24.51 5.31
CA VAL A 54 5.61 24.75 6.46
C VAL A 54 6.64 23.64 6.52
N THR A 55 7.89 23.97 6.82
CA THR A 55 8.93 22.98 7.11
C THR A 55 8.83 22.56 8.57
N ARG A 56 8.77 21.26 8.82
CA ARG A 56 8.74 20.68 10.16
C ARG A 56 9.79 19.57 10.26
N ASP A 57 10.26 19.31 11.48
CA ASP A 57 11.14 18.18 11.73
C ASP A 57 10.36 16.88 11.55
N ALA A 58 10.87 15.99 10.70
CA ALA A 58 10.21 14.73 10.37
C ALA A 58 9.91 13.88 11.62
N LYS A 59 10.77 13.95 12.66
CA LYS A 59 10.53 13.31 13.96
C LYS A 59 9.20 13.75 14.58
N VAL A 60 8.94 15.05 14.61
CA VAL A 60 7.73 15.62 15.23
C VAL A 60 6.50 15.23 14.40
N ASP A 61 6.58 15.38 13.09
CA ASP A 61 5.50 15.01 12.17
C ASP A 61 5.11 13.53 12.29
N VAL A 62 6.10 12.64 12.32
CA VAL A 62 5.87 11.21 12.50
C VAL A 62 5.25 10.92 13.87
N TYR A 63 5.70 11.56 14.94
CA TYR A 63 5.17 11.28 16.28
C TYR A 63 3.71 11.76 16.44
N GLU A 64 3.34 12.88 15.83
CA GLU A 64 1.97 13.40 15.85
C GLU A 64 1.01 12.59 14.97
N ALA A 65 1.43 12.23 13.76
CA ALA A 65 0.52 11.66 12.76
C ALA A 65 0.42 10.13 12.82
N ALA A 66 1.49 9.44 13.23
CA ALA A 66 1.61 8.02 12.95
C ALA A 66 0.64 7.13 13.73
N GLU A 67 0.23 7.50 14.95
CA GLU A 67 -0.76 6.69 15.69
C GLU A 67 -2.09 6.63 14.91
N ARG A 68 -2.59 7.80 14.49
CA ARG A 68 -3.80 7.90 13.67
C ARG A 68 -3.60 7.25 12.30
N ALA A 69 -2.46 7.48 11.66
CA ALA A 69 -2.17 6.91 10.34
C ALA A 69 -2.13 5.37 10.41
N SER A 70 -1.55 4.80 11.46
CA SER A 70 -1.47 3.35 11.63
C SER A 70 -2.83 2.73 11.95
N ALA A 71 -3.64 3.39 12.79
CA ALA A 71 -5.00 2.95 13.08
C ALA A 71 -5.87 2.92 11.81
N LEU A 72 -5.81 3.97 10.99
CA LEU A 72 -6.49 4.02 9.71
C LEU A 72 -5.95 2.99 8.71
N ALA A 73 -4.62 2.83 8.63
CA ALA A 73 -4.02 1.83 7.74
C ALA A 73 -4.50 0.42 8.10
N LEU A 74 -4.53 0.05 9.39
CA LEU A 74 -5.07 -1.24 9.84
C LEU A 74 -6.54 -1.41 9.53
N ASP A 75 -7.36 -0.38 9.79
CA ASP A 75 -8.78 -0.39 9.48
C ASP A 75 -9.01 -0.68 7.99
N PHE A 76 -8.30 0.05 7.12
CA PHE A 76 -8.35 -0.18 5.68
C PHE A 76 -7.82 -1.55 5.25
N ILE A 77 -6.74 -2.05 5.86
CA ILE A 77 -6.23 -3.40 5.56
C ILE A 77 -7.26 -4.47 5.93
N HIS A 78 -8.00 -4.30 7.02
CA HIS A 78 -9.01 -5.25 7.46
C HIS A 78 -10.31 -5.15 6.67
N ASN A 79 -10.72 -3.95 6.28
CA ASN A 79 -12.05 -3.68 5.74
C ASN A 79 -12.08 -3.45 4.22
N SER A 80 -10.93 -3.17 3.57
CA SER A 80 -10.84 -3.00 2.12
C SER A 80 -10.23 -4.22 1.46
N GLY A 81 -11.02 -4.95 0.67
CA GLY A 81 -10.55 -6.11 -0.09
C GLY A 81 -9.39 -5.78 -1.04
N TRP A 82 -9.40 -4.58 -1.63
CA TRP A 82 -8.31 -4.10 -2.49
C TRP A 82 -6.99 -3.97 -1.73
N LEU A 83 -7.00 -3.30 -0.57
CA LEU A 83 -5.79 -3.07 0.20
C LEU A 83 -5.30 -4.34 0.89
N SER A 84 -6.21 -5.18 1.38
CA SER A 84 -5.87 -6.50 1.94
C SER A 84 -5.19 -7.41 0.91
N GLY A 85 -5.72 -7.45 -0.32
CA GLY A 85 -5.13 -8.16 -1.45
C GLY A 85 -3.75 -7.60 -1.81
N ALA A 86 -3.61 -6.27 -1.90
CA ALA A 86 -2.35 -5.63 -2.23
C ALA A 86 -1.26 -5.88 -1.19
N VAL A 87 -1.59 -5.84 0.11
CA VAL A 87 -0.66 -6.18 1.19
C VAL A 87 -0.19 -7.62 1.04
N SER A 88 -1.11 -8.55 0.77
CA SER A 88 -0.77 -9.97 0.59
C SER A 88 0.14 -10.17 -0.62
N GLN A 89 -0.13 -9.49 -1.75
CA GLN A 89 0.74 -9.51 -2.92
C GLN A 89 2.15 -8.97 -2.61
N ILE A 90 2.25 -7.84 -1.89
CA ILE A 90 3.55 -7.27 -1.49
C ILE A 90 4.34 -8.27 -0.64
N VAL A 91 3.68 -8.98 0.28
CA VAL A 91 4.32 -10.01 1.11
C VAL A 91 4.83 -11.15 0.24
N CYS A 92 3.99 -11.70 -0.65
CA CYS A 92 4.37 -12.78 -1.56
C CYS A 92 5.55 -12.38 -2.47
N ASP A 93 5.55 -11.17 -3.03
CA ASP A 93 6.64 -10.71 -3.90
C ASP A 93 7.95 -10.49 -3.12
N THR A 94 7.83 -10.00 -1.88
CA THR A 94 8.99 -9.62 -1.06
C THR A 94 9.63 -10.83 -0.41
N ILE A 95 8.85 -11.75 0.16
CA ILE A 95 9.35 -12.86 0.99
C ILE A 95 9.19 -14.20 0.26
N GLY A 96 8.07 -14.39 -0.45
CA GLY A 96 7.71 -15.69 -1.02
C GLY A 96 7.28 -16.66 0.08
N VAL A 97 7.77 -17.90 0.03
CA VAL A 97 7.54 -18.89 1.08
C VAL A 97 8.45 -18.65 2.28
N GLU A 98 9.70 -18.28 2.01
CA GLU A 98 10.71 -17.95 3.01
C GLU A 98 11.86 -17.17 2.36
N LEU A 99 12.65 -16.50 3.19
CA LEU A 99 13.96 -16.01 2.77
C LEU A 99 15.03 -17.08 3.02
N LYS A 100 15.56 -17.63 1.93
CA LYS A 100 16.57 -18.69 1.99
C LYS A 100 17.94 -18.12 2.36
N LEU A 101 18.56 -18.72 3.36
CA LEU A 101 19.92 -18.38 3.76
C LEU A 101 20.93 -18.87 2.72
N ASN A 102 21.84 -17.98 2.34
CA ASN A 102 23.07 -18.28 1.63
C ASN A 102 24.23 -17.77 2.46
N CYS A 103 24.95 -18.68 3.14
CA CYS A 103 26.02 -18.36 4.06
C CYS A 103 27.29 -17.96 3.29
N ARG A 104 27.80 -16.75 3.54
CA ARG A 104 28.95 -16.14 2.86
C ARG A 104 30.12 -15.87 3.81
N ALA A 105 30.20 -16.63 4.91
CA ALA A 105 31.22 -16.46 5.93
C ALA A 105 32.64 -16.45 5.34
N ARG A 106 33.44 -15.45 5.72
CA ARG A 106 34.82 -15.29 5.27
C ARG A 106 35.78 -15.94 6.24
N LEU A 107 36.04 -17.23 6.03
CA LEU A 107 36.73 -18.06 7.02
C LEU A 107 38.26 -18.20 6.83
N ALA A 108 38.82 -17.61 5.77
CA ALA A 108 40.26 -17.68 5.48
C ALA A 108 41.14 -17.19 6.65
N GLY A 109 40.72 -16.13 7.35
CA GLY A 109 41.43 -15.59 8.53
C GLY A 109 41.43 -16.51 9.76
N PHE A 110 40.63 -17.57 9.73
CA PHE A 110 40.54 -18.60 10.77
C PHE A 110 41.24 -19.90 10.37
N GLY A 111 41.94 -19.90 9.23
CA GLY A 111 42.71 -21.04 8.74
C GLY A 111 41.87 -22.11 8.05
N TYR A 112 40.66 -21.79 7.58
CA TYR A 112 39.87 -22.67 6.73
C TYR A 112 40.43 -22.66 5.30
N SER A 113 40.43 -23.83 4.65
CA SER A 113 40.51 -23.89 3.19
C SER A 113 39.16 -23.53 2.57
N ASP A 114 39.13 -23.24 1.26
CA ASP A 114 37.88 -22.95 0.55
C ASP A 114 36.87 -24.11 0.64
N ASP A 115 37.36 -25.35 0.53
CA ASP A 115 36.53 -26.55 0.67
C ASP A 115 35.99 -26.73 2.09
N GLU A 116 36.82 -26.50 3.12
CA GLU A 116 36.39 -26.55 4.53
C GLU A 116 35.35 -25.45 4.80
N ALA A 117 35.55 -24.25 4.27
CA ALA A 117 34.63 -23.14 4.43
C ALA A 117 33.28 -23.43 3.76
N ASN A 118 33.28 -23.96 2.53
CA ASN A 118 32.07 -24.35 1.82
C ASN A 118 31.32 -25.49 2.54
N ALA A 119 32.04 -26.46 3.12
CA ALA A 119 31.43 -27.50 3.93
C ALA A 119 30.80 -26.94 5.20
N TRP A 120 31.47 -25.99 5.86
CA TRP A 120 30.97 -25.33 7.05
C TRP A 120 29.71 -24.49 6.76
N CYS A 121 29.72 -23.68 5.70
CA CYS A 121 28.57 -22.89 5.27
C CYS A 121 27.33 -23.78 5.02
N ARG A 122 27.50 -24.91 4.34
CA ARG A 122 26.40 -25.88 4.13
C ARG A 122 25.86 -26.47 5.43
N ALA A 123 26.72 -26.76 6.40
CA ALA A 123 26.29 -27.25 7.70
C ALA A 123 25.49 -26.19 8.47
N VAL A 124 25.90 -24.92 8.39
CA VAL A 124 25.18 -23.78 8.97
C VAL A 124 23.81 -23.62 8.31
N GLU A 125 23.74 -23.63 6.98
CA GLU A 125 22.48 -23.50 6.24
C GLU A 125 21.48 -24.60 6.60
N ALA A 126 21.93 -25.86 6.64
CA ALA A 126 21.08 -26.99 7.02
C ALA A 126 20.58 -26.89 8.47
N ALA A 127 21.45 -26.48 9.41
CA ALA A 127 21.08 -26.30 10.80
C ALA A 127 20.12 -25.13 11.01
N TRP A 128 20.33 -24.03 10.26
CA TRP A 128 19.46 -22.86 10.27
C TRP A 128 18.05 -23.25 9.79
N LEU A 129 17.95 -23.93 8.65
CA LEU A 129 16.66 -24.34 8.09
C LEU A 129 15.87 -25.19 9.09
N GLN A 130 16.53 -26.16 9.75
CA GLN A 130 15.88 -27.01 10.75
C GLN A 130 15.38 -26.21 11.96
N TRP A 131 16.12 -25.19 12.39
CA TRP A 131 15.75 -24.35 13.53
C TRP A 131 14.63 -23.36 13.16
N ALA A 132 14.76 -22.68 12.03
CA ALA A 132 13.86 -21.62 11.58
C ALA A 132 12.45 -22.13 11.23
N TRP A 133 12.32 -23.38 10.78
CA TRP A 133 11.04 -24.06 10.48
C TRP A 133 10.46 -24.82 11.67
N ASN A 134 11.05 -24.71 12.85
CA ASN A 134 10.54 -25.35 14.06
C ASN A 134 10.04 -24.28 15.05
N PRO A 135 8.72 -24.02 15.11
CA PRO A 135 8.15 -22.99 15.99
C PRO A 135 8.60 -23.14 17.44
N LYS A 136 8.66 -24.37 17.95
CA LYS A 136 9.10 -24.69 19.32
C LYS A 136 10.54 -24.23 19.61
N GLU A 137 11.39 -24.19 18.59
CA GLU A 137 12.80 -23.82 18.75
C GLU A 137 13.04 -22.33 18.48
N CYS A 138 12.30 -21.68 17.58
CA CYS A 138 12.57 -20.30 17.20
C CYS A 138 11.65 -19.27 17.89
N ASP A 139 10.40 -19.61 18.19
CA ASP A 139 9.42 -18.72 18.82
C ASP A 139 9.33 -18.94 20.32
N LEU A 140 9.25 -17.85 21.08
CA LEU A 140 9.02 -17.93 22.52
C LEU A 140 7.63 -18.52 22.84
N GLY A 141 6.62 -18.21 22.02
CA GLY A 141 5.28 -18.78 22.13
C GLY A 141 5.19 -20.22 21.60
N GLY A 142 6.14 -20.62 20.75
CA GLY A 142 6.11 -21.91 20.06
C GLY A 142 5.04 -22.00 18.96
N GLU A 143 4.57 -20.86 18.44
CA GLU A 143 3.45 -20.76 17.50
C GLU A 143 3.92 -20.49 16.06
N MET A 144 4.91 -19.59 15.89
CA MET A 144 5.34 -19.12 14.56
C MET A 144 6.71 -19.64 14.14
N THR A 145 6.88 -19.86 12.84
CA THR A 145 8.19 -20.01 12.19
C THR A 145 8.85 -18.65 11.91
N ILE A 146 10.15 -18.64 11.60
CA ILE A 146 10.83 -17.40 11.19
C ILE A 146 10.25 -16.81 9.89
N ALA A 147 9.74 -17.66 8.99
CA ALA A 147 9.07 -17.22 7.78
C ALA A 147 7.77 -16.45 8.10
N GLU A 148 6.91 -17.01 8.97
CA GLU A 148 5.68 -16.35 9.42
C GLU A 148 5.97 -15.06 10.20
N MET A 149 7.03 -15.05 11.01
CA MET A 149 7.47 -13.82 11.69
C MET A 149 7.94 -12.75 10.70
N SER A 150 8.64 -13.14 9.64
CA SER A 150 9.10 -12.23 8.59
C SER A 150 7.91 -11.59 7.85
N ASP A 151 6.89 -12.39 7.55
CA ASP A 151 5.62 -11.91 6.99
C ASP A 151 4.93 -10.92 7.93
N ALA A 152 4.82 -11.26 9.21
CA ALA A 152 4.23 -10.39 10.22
C ALA A 152 4.99 -9.06 10.37
N ILE A 153 6.32 -9.07 10.30
CA ILE A 153 7.15 -7.87 10.31
C ILE A 153 6.88 -6.99 9.10
N LEU A 154 6.78 -7.56 7.90
CA LEU A 154 6.49 -6.80 6.69
C LEU A 154 5.07 -6.20 6.72
N ARG A 155 4.09 -6.95 7.23
CA ARG A 155 2.72 -6.45 7.46
C ARG A 155 2.72 -5.32 8.49
N SER A 156 3.48 -5.47 9.57
CA SER A 156 3.67 -4.42 10.57
C SER A 156 4.29 -3.17 9.94
N TYR A 157 5.30 -3.33 9.08
CA TYR A 157 5.89 -2.20 8.36
C TYR A 157 4.88 -1.49 7.46
N LEU A 158 4.03 -2.21 6.72
CA LEU A 158 3.00 -1.59 5.87
C LEU A 158 1.94 -0.85 6.71
N ALA A 159 1.54 -1.40 7.85
CA ALA A 159 0.52 -0.80 8.72
C ALA A 159 1.05 0.34 9.61
N TYR A 160 2.27 0.23 10.15
CA TYR A 160 2.82 1.16 11.15
C TYR A 160 4.05 1.94 10.68
N GLY A 161 4.70 1.50 9.60
CA GLY A 161 6.01 2.02 9.14
C GLY A 161 7.21 1.39 9.84
N GLU A 162 6.98 0.45 10.75
CA GLU A 162 8.00 -0.18 11.58
C GLU A 162 7.58 -1.57 12.08
N GLY A 163 8.54 -2.34 12.58
CA GLY A 163 8.30 -3.63 13.23
C GLY A 163 9.29 -3.87 14.36
N PHE A 164 8.87 -4.63 15.38
CA PHE A 164 9.70 -5.01 16.52
C PHE A 164 9.75 -6.52 16.70
N GLY A 165 10.97 -7.04 16.84
CA GLY A 165 11.25 -8.35 17.42
C GLY A 165 12.00 -8.18 18.74
N VAL A 166 11.69 -9.01 19.72
CA VAL A 166 12.41 -9.12 20.99
C VAL A 166 13.12 -10.47 21.02
N LEU A 167 14.38 -10.45 21.46
CA LEU A 167 15.24 -11.61 21.57
C LEU A 167 15.34 -12.06 23.02
N ASP A 168 14.86 -13.27 23.28
CA ASP A 168 14.85 -13.87 24.59
C ASP A 168 15.90 -14.98 24.65
N ARG A 169 16.68 -15.00 25.74
CA ARG A 169 17.70 -16.03 26.00
C ARG A 169 17.28 -16.90 27.16
N LEU A 170 16.73 -18.07 26.85
CA LEU A 170 16.26 -19.00 27.87
C LEU A 170 17.43 -19.64 28.62
N THR A 171 17.30 -19.68 29.95
CA THR A 171 18.17 -20.46 30.83
C THR A 171 17.97 -21.97 30.62
N ASN A 172 18.94 -22.78 31.03
CA ASN A 172 18.85 -24.25 30.95
C ASN A 172 17.61 -24.83 31.68
N SER A 173 17.12 -24.14 32.72
CA SER A 173 15.89 -24.55 33.41
C SER A 173 14.65 -24.29 32.55
N GLN A 174 14.55 -23.10 31.96
CA GLN A 174 13.43 -22.72 31.08
C GLN A 174 13.40 -23.58 29.82
N ARG A 175 14.56 -23.84 29.20
CA ARG A 175 14.67 -24.73 28.03
C ARG A 175 14.11 -26.12 28.31
N ARG A 176 14.47 -26.70 29.47
CA ARG A 176 13.95 -28.02 29.90
C ARG A 176 12.45 -28.00 30.14
N ALA A 177 11.92 -26.94 30.75
CA ALA A 177 10.48 -26.78 30.98
C ALA A 177 9.69 -26.68 29.67
N MET A 178 10.23 -25.98 28.66
CA MET A 178 9.62 -25.85 27.33
C MET A 178 9.94 -27.04 26.40
N GLY A 179 10.88 -27.91 26.79
CA GLY A 179 11.41 -28.97 25.94
C GLY A 179 12.09 -28.46 24.66
N ALA A 180 12.66 -27.25 24.70
CA ALA A 180 13.43 -26.64 23.61
C ALA A 180 14.91 -26.99 23.76
N ARG A 181 15.62 -27.16 22.63
CA ARG A 181 17.05 -27.46 22.62
C ARG A 181 17.89 -26.18 22.68
N THR A 182 17.45 -25.16 21.95
CA THR A 182 18.11 -23.86 21.84
C THR A 182 17.59 -22.86 22.87
N GLY A 183 18.42 -21.90 23.26
CA GLY A 183 18.05 -20.84 24.21
C GLY A 183 17.52 -19.59 23.56
N LEU A 184 18.03 -19.21 22.39
CA LEU A 184 17.50 -18.06 21.65
C LEU A 184 16.04 -18.33 21.28
N LYS A 185 15.19 -17.36 21.58
CA LYS A 185 13.79 -17.29 21.15
C LYS A 185 13.50 -15.89 20.65
N VAL A 186 12.58 -15.79 19.71
CA VAL A 186 12.14 -14.52 19.14
C VAL A 186 10.66 -14.33 19.48
N SER A 187 10.29 -13.14 19.89
CA SER A 187 8.89 -12.75 20.06
C SER A 187 8.61 -11.47 19.28
N LEU A 188 7.43 -11.37 18.66
CA LEU A 188 7.03 -10.16 17.95
C LEU A 188 6.21 -9.25 18.86
N VAL A 189 6.50 -7.95 18.81
CA VAL A 189 5.76 -6.94 19.57
C VAL A 189 5.12 -5.95 18.61
N ALA A 190 3.80 -5.79 18.73
CA ALA A 190 3.08 -4.83 17.90
C ALA A 190 3.57 -3.39 18.17
N PRO A 191 3.82 -2.55 17.14
CA PRO A 191 4.43 -1.23 17.35
C PRO A 191 3.66 -0.26 18.24
N HIS A 192 2.33 -0.39 18.33
CA HIS A 192 1.50 0.43 19.23
C HIS A 192 1.77 0.12 20.72
N ARG A 193 2.35 -1.04 21.05
CA ARG A 193 2.78 -1.37 22.41
C ARG A 193 4.03 -0.62 22.83
N CYS A 194 4.83 -0.11 21.88
CA CYS A 194 5.91 0.83 22.17
C CYS A 194 5.35 2.27 22.15
N PRO A 195 5.12 2.91 23.32
CA PRO A 195 4.42 4.17 23.38
C PRO A 195 5.19 5.27 22.65
N ARG A 196 4.50 6.17 21.96
CA ARG A 196 5.14 7.30 21.24
C ARG A 196 5.44 8.50 22.13
N THR A 197 5.48 8.30 23.45
CA THR A 197 5.77 9.34 24.43
C THR A 197 7.21 9.81 24.32
N THR A 198 7.41 11.13 24.39
CA THR A 198 8.73 11.75 24.41
C THR A 198 8.89 12.55 25.71
N ARG A 199 9.97 12.31 26.44
CA ARG A 199 10.38 13.04 27.65
C ARG A 199 11.86 13.36 27.52
N GLU A 200 12.16 14.58 27.08
CA GLU A 200 13.52 15.00 26.74
C GLU A 200 14.48 14.92 27.93
N PHE A 201 14.01 15.29 29.13
CA PHE A 201 14.81 15.22 30.36
C PHE A 201 15.27 13.80 30.70
N GLU A 202 14.45 12.78 30.39
CA GLU A 202 14.78 11.37 30.62
C GLU A 202 15.55 10.74 29.44
N GLY A 203 15.75 11.47 28.33
CA GLY A 203 16.29 10.91 27.08
C GLY A 203 15.33 9.93 26.39
N LEU A 204 14.04 9.94 26.75
CA LEU A 204 13.01 9.09 26.15
C LEU A 204 12.45 9.77 24.89
N GLU A 205 12.69 9.18 23.72
CA GLU A 205 12.19 9.68 22.45
C GLU A 205 11.30 8.64 21.75
N GLY A 206 9.99 8.89 21.72
CA GLY A 206 9.04 8.00 21.05
C GLY A 206 9.08 6.57 21.61
N GLY A 207 9.20 6.41 22.93
CA GLY A 207 9.29 5.10 23.59
C GLY A 207 10.69 4.47 23.62
N ILE A 208 11.70 5.16 23.10
CA ILE A 208 13.08 4.67 23.02
C ILE A 208 13.98 5.55 23.88
N PHE A 209 14.65 4.96 24.87
CA PHE A 209 15.68 5.65 25.64
C PHE A 209 16.94 5.76 24.81
N ARG A 210 17.49 6.97 24.70
CA ARG A 210 18.67 7.26 23.88
C ARG A 210 19.77 7.95 24.67
N ASP A 211 21.01 7.67 24.26
CA ASP A 211 22.18 8.37 24.80
C ASP A 211 22.33 9.79 24.21
N ALA A 212 23.35 10.53 24.66
CA ALA A 212 23.62 11.90 24.20
C ALA A 212 23.91 12.00 22.69
N VAL A 213 24.31 10.90 22.04
CA VAL A 213 24.59 10.82 20.59
C VAL A 213 23.41 10.16 19.84
N ARG A 214 22.26 10.02 20.50
CA ARG A 214 21.01 9.41 20.03
C ARG A 214 21.06 7.91 19.74
N ARG A 215 22.03 7.16 20.27
CA ARG A 215 22.03 5.69 20.17
C ARG A 215 20.97 5.09 21.09
N PRO A 216 20.19 4.10 20.64
CA PRO A 216 19.18 3.45 21.48
C PRO A 216 19.85 2.65 22.60
N GLN A 217 19.40 2.84 23.84
CA GLN A 217 19.85 2.08 25.00
C GLN A 217 18.81 1.03 25.44
N LYS A 218 17.53 1.43 25.47
CA LYS A 218 16.41 0.58 25.88
C LYS A 218 15.15 0.98 25.13
N TYR A 219 14.24 0.02 24.95
CA TYR A 219 12.92 0.24 24.40
C TYR A 219 11.89 -0.03 25.49
N ARG A 220 10.89 0.86 25.59
CA ARG A 220 9.77 0.68 26.49
C ARG A 220 8.63 0.01 25.74
N PHE A 221 8.11 -1.08 26.28
CA PHE A 221 6.91 -1.74 25.78
C PHE A 221 5.85 -1.79 26.88
N ARG A 222 4.59 -1.59 26.51
CA ARG A 222 3.44 -1.77 27.38
C ARG A 222 2.95 -3.20 27.26
N ILE A 223 2.98 -3.94 28.37
CA ILE A 223 2.54 -5.32 28.47
C ILE A 223 1.34 -5.38 29.42
N ARG A 224 0.36 -6.21 29.09
CA ARG A 224 -0.81 -6.42 29.97
C ARG A 224 -0.53 -7.57 30.93
N GLU A 225 -0.34 -7.27 32.19
CA GLU A 225 -0.11 -8.26 33.26
C GLU A 225 -1.15 -8.10 34.36
N GLY A 226 -1.81 -9.19 34.75
CA GLY A 226 -2.85 -9.16 35.79
C GLY A 226 -4.04 -8.24 35.48
N GLY A 227 -4.25 -7.90 34.21
CA GLY A 227 -5.29 -6.96 33.76
C GLY A 227 -4.88 -5.48 33.76
N LEU A 228 -3.65 -5.15 34.18
CA LEU A 228 -3.08 -3.81 34.18
C LEU A 228 -2.07 -3.66 33.05
N GLU A 229 -1.98 -2.46 32.48
CA GLU A 229 -0.91 -2.12 31.52
C GLU A 229 0.32 -1.67 32.32
N ILE A 230 1.43 -2.36 32.12
CA ILE A 230 2.70 -2.13 32.81
C ILE A 230 3.77 -1.80 31.76
N ASP A 231 4.58 -0.77 32.05
CA ASP A 231 5.76 -0.43 31.25
C ASP A 231 6.89 -1.44 31.56
N HIS A 232 7.38 -2.11 30.53
CA HIS A 232 8.51 -3.03 30.58
C HIS A 232 9.64 -2.53 29.67
N ASP A 233 10.82 -2.27 30.25
CA ASP A 233 11.98 -1.74 29.52
C ASP A 233 12.92 -2.87 29.11
N VAL A 234 13.11 -3.05 27.80
CA VAL A 234 13.97 -4.09 27.21
C VAL A 234 15.27 -3.43 26.71
N PRO A 235 16.47 -4.01 27.00
CA PRO A 235 17.73 -3.51 26.47
C PRO A 235 17.75 -3.46 24.93
N ALA A 236 18.34 -2.42 24.35
CA ALA A 236 18.34 -2.24 22.89
C ALA A 236 19.06 -3.36 22.13
N GLN A 237 20.02 -4.04 22.74
CA GLN A 237 20.70 -5.21 22.16
C GLN A 237 19.78 -6.43 22.00
N ASP A 238 18.69 -6.48 22.76
CA ASP A 238 17.70 -7.56 22.74
C ASP A 238 16.46 -7.17 21.90
N VAL A 239 16.50 -6.03 21.20
CA VAL A 239 15.39 -5.53 20.39
C VAL A 239 15.84 -5.32 18.95
N ILE A 240 15.17 -6.04 18.05
CA ILE A 240 15.26 -5.84 16.62
C ILE A 240 14.20 -4.81 16.22
N HIS A 241 14.65 -3.61 15.84
CA HIS A 241 13.76 -2.55 15.36
C HIS A 241 14.02 -2.27 13.87
N VAL A 242 13.03 -2.61 13.04
CA VAL A 242 13.09 -2.42 11.58
C VAL A 242 12.19 -1.29 11.12
N MET A 243 12.71 -0.43 10.24
CA MET A 243 12.02 0.70 9.59
C MET A 243 12.86 1.21 8.40
N ASP A 244 12.27 1.86 7.38
CA ASP A 244 13.07 2.56 6.35
C ASP A 244 13.59 3.88 6.92
N ARG A 245 14.80 3.85 7.48
CA ARG A 245 15.45 5.03 8.08
C ARG A 245 15.72 6.16 7.08
N GLY A 246 15.68 5.88 5.78
CA GLY A 246 15.89 6.88 4.73
C GLY A 246 14.66 7.71 4.39
N GLU A 247 13.46 7.27 4.79
CA GLU A 247 12.21 7.95 4.44
C GLU A 247 11.97 9.21 5.29
N HIS A 248 12.25 9.12 6.59
CA HIS A 248 12.11 10.22 7.54
C HIS A 248 13.40 10.43 8.33
N LEU A 249 14.23 11.35 7.84
CA LEU A 249 15.51 11.70 8.47
C LEU A 249 15.30 12.11 9.92
N ASN A 250 16.16 11.59 10.82
CA ASN A 250 16.17 11.88 12.25
C ASN A 250 14.94 11.41 13.07
N ALA A 251 13.95 10.78 12.43
CA ALA A 251 12.82 10.16 13.09
C ALA A 251 13.25 8.82 13.73
N GLY A 252 12.99 8.67 15.03
CA GLY A 252 13.34 7.46 15.78
C GLY A 252 12.35 6.31 15.62
N ARG A 253 11.20 6.56 14.99
CA ARG A 253 10.05 5.66 14.79
C ARG A 253 9.53 5.79 13.36
N GLY A 254 8.78 4.80 12.88
CA GLY A 254 8.16 4.79 11.56
C GLY A 254 6.76 5.43 11.50
N ILE A 255 6.29 5.67 10.28
CA ILE A 255 4.89 5.97 9.93
C ILE A 255 4.49 5.10 8.73
N SER A 256 3.23 4.67 8.67
CA SER A 256 2.75 3.80 7.59
C SER A 256 3.09 4.37 6.20
N PRO A 257 3.69 3.58 5.30
CA PRO A 257 3.86 3.98 3.89
C PRO A 257 2.52 4.13 3.16
N MET A 258 1.40 3.70 3.76
CA MET A 258 0.05 3.89 3.22
C MET A 258 -0.52 5.27 3.56
N SER A 259 0.09 6.03 4.47
CA SER A 259 -0.42 7.34 4.92
C SER A 259 -0.83 8.29 3.79
N PRO A 260 -0.09 8.40 2.66
CA PRO A 260 -0.47 9.28 1.56
C PRO A 260 -1.78 8.88 0.84
N ILE A 261 -2.15 7.60 0.85
CA ILE A 261 -3.30 7.08 0.10
C ILE A 261 -4.55 6.83 0.94
N LEU A 262 -4.49 6.95 2.27
CA LEU A 262 -5.66 6.68 3.13
C LEU A 262 -6.87 7.54 2.76
N LYS A 263 -6.64 8.79 2.34
CA LYS A 263 -7.71 9.66 1.84
C LYS A 263 -8.29 9.14 0.52
N VAL A 264 -7.45 8.69 -0.39
CA VAL A 264 -7.86 8.19 -1.72
C VAL A 264 -8.63 6.88 -1.57
N ALA A 265 -8.19 6.00 -0.67
CA ALA A 265 -8.92 4.79 -0.31
C ALA A 265 -10.32 5.12 0.21
N ALA A 266 -10.44 6.05 1.16
CA ALA A 266 -11.74 6.50 1.67
C ALA A 266 -12.64 7.07 0.56
N GLN A 267 -12.07 7.85 -0.36
CA GLN A 267 -12.81 8.42 -1.50
C GLN A 267 -13.27 7.35 -2.49
N SER A 268 -12.47 6.29 -2.69
CA SER A 268 -12.84 5.16 -3.54
C SER A 268 -14.04 4.41 -2.96
N ASP A 269 -14.06 4.16 -1.66
CA ASP A 269 -15.18 3.48 -0.99
C ASP A 269 -16.45 4.34 -1.04
N GLN A 270 -16.34 5.64 -0.71
CA GLN A 270 -17.45 6.58 -0.81
C GLN A 270 -18.03 6.69 -2.23
N LEU A 271 -17.16 6.65 -3.25
CA LEU A 271 -17.59 6.68 -4.65
C LEU A 271 -18.41 5.42 -5.00
N ALA A 272 -17.95 4.25 -4.56
CA ALA A 272 -18.65 2.98 -4.80
C ALA A 272 -20.04 3.00 -4.12
N ASP A 273 -20.10 3.41 -2.85
CA ASP A 273 -21.34 3.51 -2.09
C ASP A 273 -22.33 4.51 -2.71
N ALA A 274 -21.84 5.69 -3.10
CA ALA A 274 -22.67 6.70 -3.76
C ALA A 274 -23.21 6.19 -5.11
N THR A 275 -22.39 5.46 -5.87
CA THR A 275 -22.80 4.90 -7.16
C THR A 275 -23.84 3.81 -6.98
N LEU A 276 -23.67 2.93 -5.99
CA LEU A 276 -24.65 1.91 -5.63
C LEU A 276 -25.96 2.54 -5.16
N ALA A 277 -25.89 3.54 -4.28
CA ALA A 277 -27.06 4.26 -3.79
C ALA A 277 -27.84 4.94 -4.92
N VAL A 278 -27.14 5.60 -5.85
CA VAL A 278 -27.77 6.16 -7.06
C VAL A 278 -28.43 5.05 -7.88
N ALA A 279 -27.75 3.94 -8.16
CA ALA A 279 -28.34 2.84 -8.92
C ALA A 279 -29.60 2.26 -8.25
N LEU A 280 -29.58 2.07 -6.92
CA LEU A 280 -30.74 1.60 -6.15
C LEU A 280 -31.88 2.61 -6.14
N MET A 281 -31.60 3.91 -5.97
CA MET A 281 -32.62 4.96 -6.05
C MET A 281 -33.25 5.02 -7.44
N GLN A 282 -32.46 4.88 -8.50
CA GLN A 282 -32.97 4.83 -9.87
C GLN A 282 -33.90 3.64 -10.11
N GLN A 283 -33.57 2.47 -9.55
CA GLN A 283 -34.44 1.30 -9.60
C GLN A 283 -35.73 1.51 -8.79
N ALA A 284 -35.63 2.16 -7.63
CA ALA A 284 -36.79 2.42 -6.77
C ALA A 284 -37.76 3.48 -7.34
N PHE A 285 -37.24 4.53 -7.98
CA PHE A 285 -38.01 5.64 -8.55
C PHE A 285 -38.19 5.56 -10.07
N ALA A 286 -38.29 4.34 -10.62
CA ALA A 286 -38.44 4.13 -12.06
C ALA A 286 -39.69 4.82 -12.64
N ALA A 287 -40.73 5.01 -11.83
CA ALA A 287 -41.98 5.66 -12.22
C ALA A 287 -42.35 6.79 -11.25
N ILE A 288 -42.53 7.99 -11.77
CA ILE A 288 -43.08 9.13 -11.03
C ILE A 288 -44.46 9.43 -11.59
N ILE A 289 -45.49 9.42 -10.74
CA ILE A 289 -46.83 9.87 -11.11
C ILE A 289 -46.87 11.38 -10.94
N LYS A 290 -47.10 12.10 -12.03
CA LYS A 290 -47.40 13.53 -12.00
C LYS A 290 -48.90 13.70 -11.97
N SER A 291 -49.43 14.07 -10.82
CA SER A 291 -50.82 14.53 -10.73
C SER A 291 -50.87 16.01 -11.13
N PRO A 292 -51.82 16.42 -11.99
CA PRO A 292 -52.05 17.82 -12.24
C PRO A 292 -52.48 18.45 -10.92
N GLU A 293 -51.84 19.55 -10.52
CA GLU A 293 -52.34 20.33 -9.40
C GLU A 293 -53.81 20.65 -9.63
N ALA A 294 -54.61 20.70 -8.57
CA ALA A 294 -55.97 21.22 -8.68
C ALA A 294 -55.85 22.61 -9.29
N SER A 295 -56.29 22.76 -10.54
CA SER A 295 -56.18 24.04 -11.23
C SER A 295 -56.80 25.09 -10.33
N THR A 296 -56.16 26.24 -10.22
CA THR A 296 -56.76 27.43 -9.58
C THR A 296 -58.20 27.62 -10.07
N GLU A 297 -58.47 27.29 -11.33
CA GLU A 297 -59.80 27.23 -11.95
C GLU A 297 -60.80 26.29 -11.25
N ALA A 298 -60.39 25.13 -10.73
CA ALA A 298 -61.28 24.22 -10.00
C ALA A 298 -61.64 24.77 -8.61
N PHE A 299 -60.68 25.38 -7.91
CA PHE A 299 -60.96 26.08 -6.64
C PHE A 299 -61.75 27.37 -6.87
N GLU A 300 -61.48 28.10 -7.94
CA GLU A 300 -62.24 29.28 -8.36
C GLU A 300 -63.67 28.91 -8.78
N ALA A 301 -63.88 27.78 -9.45
CA ALA A 301 -65.22 27.28 -9.78
C ALA A 301 -66.03 26.95 -8.51
N ILE A 302 -65.39 26.35 -7.51
CA ILE A 302 -66.00 26.08 -6.18
C ILE A 302 -66.31 27.39 -5.46
N GLN A 303 -65.44 28.39 -5.57
CA GLN A 303 -65.66 29.72 -5.02
C GLN A 303 -66.84 30.42 -5.73
N SER A 304 -66.94 30.33 -7.05
CA SER A 304 -68.00 30.97 -7.85
C SER A 304 -69.39 30.35 -7.65
N LEU A 305 -69.46 29.09 -7.19
CA LEU A 305 -70.71 28.45 -6.79
C LEU A 305 -71.33 29.13 -5.55
N VAL A 306 -70.50 29.70 -4.67
CA VAL A 306 -70.95 30.47 -3.49
C VAL A 306 -71.53 31.82 -3.88
N ASP A 307 -71.07 32.37 -5.01
CA ASP A 307 -71.50 33.68 -5.53
C ASP A 307 -72.65 33.57 -6.55
N THR A 308 -73.24 32.37 -6.73
CA THR A 308 -74.33 32.15 -7.70
C THR A 308 -75.68 32.58 -7.12
N ASP A 309 -76.32 33.56 -7.76
CA ASP A 309 -77.63 34.09 -7.37
C ASP A 309 -78.72 33.00 -7.29
N VAL A 310 -79.68 33.20 -6.37
CA VAL A 310 -80.83 32.29 -6.21
C VAL A 310 -81.67 32.32 -7.50
N PRO A 311 -81.90 31.17 -8.17
CA PRO A 311 -82.73 31.12 -9.36
C PRO A 311 -84.17 31.55 -9.09
N GLU A 312 -84.82 32.21 -10.04
CA GLU A 312 -86.17 32.74 -9.87
C GLU A 312 -87.19 31.60 -9.62
N GLY A 313 -87.88 31.66 -8.48
CA GLY A 313 -88.83 30.63 -8.03
C GLY A 313 -88.29 29.62 -7.00
N TYR A 314 -87.04 29.74 -6.56
CA TYR A 314 -86.44 28.90 -5.50
C TYR A 314 -86.43 29.59 -4.14
N ASP A 315 -86.60 28.79 -3.07
CA ASP A 315 -86.48 29.27 -1.70
C ASP A 315 -85.00 29.58 -1.37
N PRO A 316 -84.66 30.80 -0.89
CA PRO A 316 -83.28 31.21 -0.64
C PRO A 316 -82.54 30.36 0.39
N ILE A 317 -83.25 29.83 1.39
CA ILE A 317 -82.66 29.04 2.47
C ILE A 317 -82.36 27.62 1.95
N VAL A 318 -83.26 27.07 1.14
CA VAL A 318 -83.06 25.76 0.50
C VAL A 318 -81.90 25.82 -0.51
N TRP A 319 -81.83 26.88 -1.32
CA TRP A 319 -80.75 27.06 -2.30
C TRP A 319 -79.37 27.15 -1.64
N ALA A 320 -79.22 27.97 -0.60
CA ALA A 320 -77.97 28.08 0.15
C ALA A 320 -77.53 26.73 0.72
N ARG A 321 -78.48 25.94 1.25
CA ARG A 321 -78.21 24.60 1.76
C ARG A 321 -77.81 23.60 0.68
N THR A 322 -78.37 23.72 -0.54
CA THR A 322 -78.00 22.89 -1.68
C THR A 322 -76.60 23.22 -2.19
N VAL A 323 -76.24 24.50 -2.30
CA VAL A 323 -74.89 24.95 -2.69
C VAL A 323 -73.85 24.52 -1.65
N ASP A 324 -74.14 24.68 -0.36
CA ASP A 324 -73.27 24.20 0.72
C ASP A 324 -73.13 22.67 0.72
N GLY A 325 -74.20 21.94 0.38
CA GLY A 325 -74.19 20.49 0.23
C GLY A 325 -73.29 20.03 -0.92
N VAL A 326 -73.42 20.62 -2.11
CA VAL A 326 -72.55 20.32 -3.27
C VAL A 326 -71.09 20.65 -2.97
N ARG A 327 -70.83 21.73 -2.23
CA ARG A 327 -69.48 22.08 -1.78
C ARG A 327 -68.91 21.05 -0.81
N ALA A 328 -69.71 20.60 0.16
CA ALA A 328 -69.30 19.58 1.12
C ALA A 328 -69.01 18.24 0.41
N ASP A 329 -69.89 17.81 -0.49
CA ASP A 329 -69.74 16.58 -1.28
C ASP A 329 -68.48 16.64 -2.15
N LEU A 330 -68.20 17.79 -2.78
CA LEU A 330 -67.03 17.95 -3.63
C LEU A 330 -65.73 17.96 -2.80
N VAL A 331 -65.71 18.64 -1.65
CA VAL A 331 -64.58 18.60 -0.71
C VAL A 331 -64.36 17.17 -0.18
N GLU A 332 -65.43 16.43 0.07
CA GLU A 332 -65.35 15.02 0.49
C GLU A 332 -64.80 14.13 -0.61
N VAL A 333 -65.24 14.29 -1.87
CA VAL A 333 -64.68 13.58 -3.04
C VAL A 333 -63.20 13.88 -3.22
N TRP A 334 -62.78 15.14 -3.04
CA TRP A 334 -61.37 15.52 -3.10
C TRP A 334 -60.55 14.99 -1.91
N ALA A 335 -61.11 15.00 -0.70
CA ALA A 335 -60.48 14.41 0.48
C ALA A 335 -60.30 12.90 0.32
N ALA A 336 -61.32 12.20 -0.20
CA ALA A 336 -61.25 10.79 -0.54
C ALA A 336 -60.20 10.51 -1.62
N ARG A 337 -60.05 11.40 -2.62
CA ARG A 337 -58.99 11.31 -3.64
C ARG A 337 -57.60 11.48 -3.04
N PHE A 338 -57.40 12.43 -2.12
CA PHE A 338 -56.12 12.59 -1.42
C PHE A 338 -55.80 11.41 -0.51
N GLU A 339 -56.80 10.81 0.14
CA GLU A 339 -56.61 9.63 0.98
C GLU A 339 -56.32 8.38 0.13
N ALA A 340 -56.96 8.24 -1.03
CA ALA A 340 -56.65 7.21 -2.03
C ALA A 340 -55.20 7.35 -2.56
N LEU A 341 -54.73 8.58 -2.77
CA LEU A 341 -53.34 8.86 -3.16
C LEU A 341 -52.33 8.59 -2.05
N LYS A 342 -52.67 8.88 -0.79
CA LYS A 342 -51.81 8.56 0.37
C LYS A 342 -51.73 7.06 0.66
N SER A 343 -52.81 6.32 0.43
CA SER A 343 -52.90 4.89 0.71
C SER A 343 -52.42 4.00 -0.45
N GLY A 344 -52.34 4.55 -1.67
CA GLY A 344 -51.90 3.84 -2.87
C GLY A 344 -50.39 3.67 -3.00
N THR A 345 -49.78 2.72 -2.30
CA THR A 345 -48.44 2.23 -2.66
C THR A 345 -48.50 1.46 -3.99
N LEU A 346 -47.96 2.04 -5.05
CA LEU A 346 -47.78 1.36 -6.33
C LEU A 346 -46.66 0.31 -6.21
N SER A 347 -47.03 -0.96 -6.01
CA SER A 347 -46.06 -2.06 -5.96
C SER A 347 -45.62 -2.44 -7.38
N LEU A 348 -44.48 -1.93 -7.82
CA LEU A 348 -43.85 -2.22 -9.12
C LEU A 348 -43.17 -3.60 -9.20
N THR A 349 -43.33 -4.43 -8.18
CA THR A 349 -42.72 -5.77 -8.05
C THR A 349 -43.44 -6.87 -8.82
N ASP A 350 -44.63 -6.61 -9.36
CA ASP A 350 -45.43 -7.59 -10.10
C ASP A 350 -45.53 -7.17 -11.60
N PRO A 351 -44.88 -7.90 -12.53
CA PRO A 351 -44.74 -7.48 -13.93
C PRO A 351 -46.05 -7.44 -14.74
N ALA A 352 -47.19 -7.83 -14.16
CA ALA A 352 -48.48 -7.92 -14.84
C ALA A 352 -49.58 -7.00 -14.29
N ARG A 353 -49.29 -6.10 -13.34
CA ARG A 353 -50.30 -5.14 -12.86
C ARG A 353 -50.33 -3.88 -13.73
N VAL A 354 -51.43 -3.69 -14.45
CA VAL A 354 -51.74 -2.42 -15.14
C VAL A 354 -51.94 -1.35 -14.09
N ALA A 355 -51.05 -0.35 -14.03
CA ALA A 355 -51.20 0.81 -13.18
C ALA A 355 -52.44 1.59 -13.65
N HIS A 356 -53.53 1.55 -12.87
CA HIS A 356 -54.69 2.39 -13.15
C HIS A 356 -54.37 3.80 -12.64
N LEU A 357 -54.12 4.71 -13.58
CA LEU A 357 -53.93 6.14 -13.28
C LEU A 357 -55.28 6.79 -13.02
N GLY A 358 -55.32 7.76 -12.11
CA GLY A 358 -56.49 8.61 -11.90
C GLY A 358 -56.69 9.59 -13.07
N PRO A 359 -57.89 10.18 -13.23
CA PRO A 359 -58.16 11.15 -14.29
C PRO A 359 -57.19 12.35 -14.23
N GLY A 360 -56.46 12.57 -15.32
CA GLY A 360 -55.48 13.66 -15.48
C GLY A 360 -54.05 13.32 -15.05
N GLU A 361 -53.81 12.18 -14.40
CA GLU A 361 -52.47 11.78 -13.95
C GLU A 361 -51.62 11.23 -15.09
N ASP A 362 -50.36 11.66 -15.16
CA ASP A 362 -49.39 11.18 -16.14
C ASP A 362 -48.32 10.32 -15.46
N LEU A 363 -48.06 9.14 -16.03
CA LEU A 363 -47.02 8.23 -15.57
C LEU A 363 -45.74 8.53 -16.34
N GLN A 364 -44.83 9.27 -15.72
CA GLN A 364 -43.53 9.52 -16.32
C GLN A 364 -42.53 8.47 -15.83
N MET A 365 -42.09 7.61 -16.75
CA MET A 365 -40.92 6.75 -16.51
C MET A 365 -39.67 7.62 -16.57
N VAL A 366 -39.11 7.97 -15.41
CA VAL A 366 -37.88 8.76 -15.34
C VAL A 366 -36.71 7.79 -15.42
N THR A 367 -36.20 7.59 -16.64
CA THR A 367 -34.88 7.00 -16.79
C THR A 367 -33.86 8.05 -16.37
N ALA A 368 -33.35 7.93 -15.15
CA ALA A 368 -32.25 8.75 -14.71
C ALA A 368 -31.01 8.40 -15.56
N SER A 369 -30.75 9.21 -16.59
CA SER A 369 -29.52 9.16 -17.36
C SER A 369 -28.40 9.72 -16.48
N ALA A 370 -27.88 8.90 -15.57
CA ALA A 370 -26.55 9.16 -15.05
C ALA A 370 -25.59 8.95 -16.23
N PRO A 371 -24.55 9.78 -16.39
CA PRO A 371 -23.47 9.45 -17.31
C PRO A 371 -22.68 8.26 -16.72
N GLN A 372 -23.19 7.03 -16.88
CA GLN A 372 -22.51 5.78 -16.48
C GLN A 372 -21.09 5.66 -17.10
N ASN A 373 -20.83 6.39 -18.21
CA ASN A 373 -19.63 6.24 -19.01
C ASN A 373 -18.32 6.73 -18.34
N ASN A 374 -18.40 7.46 -17.22
CA ASN A 374 -17.23 8.06 -16.56
C ASN A 374 -16.84 7.41 -15.22
N TYR A 375 -17.64 6.48 -14.67
CA TYR A 375 -17.33 5.84 -13.38
C TYR A 375 -16.05 5.00 -13.46
N VAL A 376 -15.98 4.07 -14.42
CA VAL A 376 -14.86 3.13 -14.53
C VAL A 376 -13.51 3.86 -14.72
N PRO A 377 -13.36 4.84 -15.65
CA PRO A 377 -12.10 5.56 -15.80
C PRO A 377 -11.67 6.29 -14.53
N PHE A 378 -12.61 6.89 -13.78
CA PHE A 378 -12.32 7.60 -12.55
C PHE A 378 -11.93 6.65 -11.41
N ALA A 379 -12.69 5.57 -11.20
CA ALA A 379 -12.39 4.54 -10.21
C ALA A 379 -11.01 3.90 -10.48
N GLN A 380 -10.71 3.56 -11.74
CA GLN A 380 -9.39 3.06 -12.14
C GLN A 380 -8.28 4.07 -11.87
N ASN A 381 -8.54 5.38 -12.02
CA ASN A 381 -7.53 6.40 -11.69
C ASN A 381 -7.21 6.43 -10.19
N LEU A 382 -8.22 6.32 -9.32
CA LEU A 382 -8.01 6.22 -7.86
C LEU A 382 -7.22 4.95 -7.50
N GLN A 383 -7.58 3.81 -8.11
CA GLN A 383 -6.87 2.55 -7.92
C GLN A 383 -5.41 2.62 -8.40
N ARG A 384 -5.13 3.33 -9.51
CA ARG A 384 -3.75 3.56 -9.99
C ARG A 384 -2.93 4.39 -9.02
N GLU A 385 -3.52 5.41 -8.38
CA GLU A 385 -2.85 6.19 -7.34
C GLU A 385 -2.51 5.31 -6.13
N ILE A 386 -3.44 4.46 -5.70
CA ILE A 386 -3.23 3.49 -4.62
C ILE A 386 -2.10 2.52 -4.99
N ALA A 387 -2.18 1.88 -6.16
CA ALA A 387 -1.17 0.92 -6.64
C ALA A 387 0.22 1.57 -6.73
N ARG A 388 0.30 2.82 -7.23
CA ARG A 388 1.56 3.55 -7.35
C ARG A 388 2.23 3.81 -6.00
N CYS A 389 1.45 4.17 -4.98
CA CYS A 389 1.96 4.39 -3.63
C CYS A 389 2.40 3.07 -2.97
N LEU A 390 1.58 2.03 -3.11
CA LEU A 390 1.88 0.70 -2.58
C LEU A 390 3.03 0.02 -3.32
N GLY A 391 3.45 0.53 -4.48
CA GLY A 391 4.54 -0.05 -5.25
C GLY A 391 4.15 -1.43 -5.80
N VAL A 392 2.92 -1.56 -6.26
CA VAL A 392 2.42 -2.72 -7.01
C VAL A 392 1.96 -2.25 -8.39
N THR A 393 1.89 -3.14 -9.35
CA THR A 393 1.31 -2.83 -10.66
C THR A 393 -0.20 -2.65 -10.54
N PHE A 394 -0.82 -1.92 -11.47
CA PHE A 394 -2.27 -1.78 -11.48
C PHE A 394 -2.94 -3.15 -11.66
N GLU A 395 -2.38 -3.96 -12.56
CA GLU A 395 -2.85 -5.30 -12.90
C GLU A 395 -2.81 -6.24 -11.68
N SER A 396 -1.72 -6.22 -10.90
CA SER A 396 -1.63 -7.02 -9.67
C SER A 396 -2.55 -6.49 -8.56
N PHE A 397 -2.85 -5.20 -8.55
CA PHE A 397 -3.76 -4.60 -7.58
C PHE A 397 -5.24 -4.91 -7.88
N THR A 398 -5.63 -4.82 -9.15
CA THR A 398 -7.04 -4.97 -9.56
C THR A 398 -7.41 -6.34 -10.10
N GLY A 399 -6.43 -7.13 -10.55
CA GLY A 399 -6.65 -8.33 -11.35
C GLY A 399 -7.09 -8.04 -12.79
N ASP A 400 -7.12 -6.77 -13.22
CA ASP A 400 -7.54 -6.37 -14.56
C ASP A 400 -6.36 -6.34 -15.53
N HIS A 401 -6.40 -7.23 -16.53
CA HIS A 401 -5.41 -7.32 -17.60
C HIS A 401 -5.94 -6.87 -18.97
N SER A 402 -7.15 -6.30 -19.04
CA SER A 402 -7.83 -5.97 -20.31
C SER A 402 -7.04 -5.03 -21.22
N ASN A 403 -6.28 -4.09 -20.65
CA ASN A 403 -5.45 -3.12 -21.39
C ASN A 403 -3.95 -3.45 -21.36
N ALA A 404 -3.58 -4.63 -20.84
CA ALA A 404 -2.19 -5.02 -20.70
C ALA A 404 -1.69 -5.73 -21.96
N ASN A 405 -0.56 -5.26 -22.50
CA ASN A 405 0.18 -5.97 -23.55
C ASN A 405 1.51 -6.50 -23.02
N TYR A 406 2.10 -7.45 -23.74
CA TYR A 406 3.34 -8.13 -23.32
C TYR A 406 4.48 -7.17 -22.91
N SER A 407 4.73 -6.12 -23.71
CA SER A 407 5.81 -5.17 -23.42
C SER A 407 5.50 -4.30 -22.20
N SER A 408 4.24 -3.87 -22.03
CA SER A 408 3.80 -3.08 -20.89
C SER A 408 3.90 -3.86 -19.57
N VAL A 409 3.49 -5.13 -19.53
CA VAL A 409 3.62 -5.98 -18.34
C VAL A 409 5.09 -6.17 -17.96
N ARG A 410 5.95 -6.47 -18.94
CA ARG A 410 7.40 -6.62 -18.70
C ARG A 410 8.02 -5.35 -18.15
N MET A 411 7.65 -4.17 -18.66
CA MET A 411 8.13 -2.89 -18.15
C MET A 411 7.57 -2.57 -16.76
N ALA A 412 6.30 -2.88 -16.50
CA ALA A 412 5.67 -2.69 -15.20
C ALA A 412 6.39 -3.52 -14.12
N VAL A 413 6.61 -4.81 -14.38
CA VAL A 413 7.38 -5.69 -13.47
C VAL A 413 8.82 -5.20 -13.30
N ALA A 414 9.49 -4.77 -14.37
CA ALA A 414 10.85 -4.24 -14.28
C ALA A 414 10.95 -2.96 -13.44
N SER A 415 9.93 -2.10 -13.45
CA SER A 415 9.86 -0.87 -12.65
C SER A 415 9.57 -1.15 -11.17
N ILE A 416 8.70 -2.13 -10.88
CA ILE A 416 8.28 -2.46 -9.52
C ILE A 416 9.30 -3.34 -8.80
N TRP A 417 9.98 -4.26 -9.49
CA TRP A 417 10.91 -5.21 -8.85
C TRP A 417 11.99 -4.57 -7.96
N PRO A 418 12.65 -3.44 -8.34
CA PRO A 418 13.57 -2.75 -7.45
C PRO A 418 12.94 -2.26 -6.13
N MET A 419 11.64 -1.91 -6.12
CA MET A 419 10.93 -1.56 -4.89
C MET A 419 10.76 -2.78 -3.98
N VAL A 420 10.42 -3.95 -4.55
CA VAL A 420 10.35 -5.22 -3.84
C VAL A 420 11.71 -5.58 -3.23
N MET A 421 12.79 -5.49 -4.01
CA MET A 421 14.15 -5.72 -3.51
C MET A 421 14.51 -4.76 -2.38
N ARG A 422 14.18 -3.47 -2.53
CA ARG A 422 14.45 -2.48 -1.49
C ARG A 422 13.71 -2.79 -0.18
N ARG A 423 12.43 -3.19 -0.25
CA ARG A 423 11.67 -3.61 0.94
C ARG A 423 12.27 -4.84 1.59
N ARG A 424 12.61 -5.87 0.80
CA ARG A 424 13.30 -7.07 1.28
C ARG A 424 14.57 -6.69 2.04
N GLN A 425 15.48 -5.96 1.39
CA GLN A 425 16.80 -5.65 1.91
C GLN A 425 16.81 -4.67 3.08
N ARG A 426 15.80 -3.80 3.21
CA ARG A 426 15.77 -2.77 4.26
C ARG A 426 14.86 -3.09 5.44
N ILE A 427 13.87 -3.97 5.25
CA ILE A 427 12.86 -4.26 6.27
C ILE A 427 13.01 -5.69 6.77
N VAL A 428 12.91 -6.67 5.87
CA VAL A 428 12.84 -8.09 6.28
C VAL A 428 14.23 -8.67 6.52
N VAL A 429 15.19 -8.40 5.64
CA VAL A 429 16.56 -8.93 5.77
C VAL A 429 17.24 -8.49 7.06
N PRO A 430 17.17 -7.22 7.51
CA PRO A 430 17.75 -6.84 8.79
C PRO A 430 17.12 -7.56 9.98
N PHE A 431 15.82 -7.90 9.89
CA PHE A 431 15.15 -8.68 10.91
C PHE A 431 15.70 -10.11 10.98
N VAL A 432 15.74 -10.81 9.84
CA VAL A 432 16.23 -12.20 9.79
C VAL A 432 17.74 -12.29 10.05
N GLN A 433 18.53 -11.34 9.56
CA GLN A 433 19.96 -11.24 9.81
C GLN A 433 20.24 -11.12 11.32
N ALA A 434 19.54 -10.23 12.03
CA ALA A 434 19.75 -10.06 13.46
C ALA A 434 19.44 -11.33 14.26
N ILE A 435 18.42 -12.10 13.84
CA ILE A 435 18.11 -13.40 14.43
C ILE A 435 19.20 -14.42 14.11
N PHE A 436 19.64 -14.47 12.84
CA PHE A 436 20.68 -15.37 12.38
C PHE A 436 22.02 -15.17 13.10
N GLU A 437 22.44 -13.92 13.31
CA GLU A 437 23.68 -13.59 14.03
C GLU A 437 23.65 -14.16 15.46
N GLN A 438 22.56 -13.91 16.18
CA GLN A 438 22.41 -14.35 17.57
C GLN A 438 22.26 -15.87 17.67
N TRP A 439 21.57 -16.48 16.71
CA TRP A 439 21.42 -17.93 16.63
C TRP A 439 22.76 -18.60 16.33
N LEU A 440 23.53 -18.07 15.38
CA LEU A 440 24.81 -18.63 14.97
C LEU A 440 25.84 -18.49 16.09
N GLU A 441 25.87 -17.34 16.76
CA GLU A 441 26.72 -17.13 17.93
C GLU A 441 26.42 -18.17 19.03
N GLU A 442 25.15 -18.35 19.40
CA GLU A 442 24.74 -19.36 20.39
C GLU A 442 25.14 -20.77 19.92
N SER A 443 24.92 -21.07 18.64
CA SER A 443 25.20 -22.39 18.06
C SER A 443 26.69 -22.73 18.06
N ILE A 444 27.57 -21.74 17.85
CA ILE A 444 29.02 -21.90 17.95
C ILE A 444 29.44 -22.00 19.41
N TYR A 445 28.90 -21.15 20.29
CA TYR A 445 29.19 -21.14 21.72
C TYR A 445 28.89 -22.49 22.38
N GLU A 446 27.75 -23.10 22.04
CA GLU A 446 27.33 -24.41 22.57
C GLU A 446 27.97 -25.59 21.84
N GLY A 447 28.78 -25.34 20.80
CA GLY A 447 29.45 -26.38 20.02
C GLY A 447 28.52 -27.21 19.11
N ARG A 448 27.29 -26.75 18.87
CA ARG A 448 26.36 -27.35 17.90
C ARG A 448 26.86 -27.17 16.46
N ILE A 449 27.50 -26.04 16.19
CA ILE A 449 28.22 -25.76 14.95
C ILE A 449 29.71 -25.69 15.30
N ALA A 450 30.47 -26.67 14.81
CA ALA A 450 31.91 -26.72 15.05
C ALA A 450 32.60 -25.53 14.36
N PHE A 451 33.44 -24.80 15.11
CA PHE A 451 34.25 -23.71 14.58
C PHE A 451 35.72 -23.97 14.85
N LYS A 452 36.59 -23.77 13.84
CA LYS A 452 38.03 -24.03 13.94
C LYS A 452 38.65 -23.05 14.93
N GLY A 453 39.28 -23.59 15.97
CA GLY A 453 39.80 -22.81 17.11
C GLY A 453 38.74 -22.45 18.17
N GLY A 454 37.50 -22.93 18.03
CA GLY A 454 36.42 -22.78 18.99
C GLY A 454 35.86 -21.35 19.10
N TYR A 455 35.03 -21.11 20.12
CA TYR A 455 34.34 -19.83 20.32
C TYR A 455 35.30 -18.64 20.51
N GLN A 456 36.43 -18.85 21.19
CA GLN A 456 37.43 -17.78 21.37
C GLN A 456 38.06 -17.34 20.04
N ALA A 457 38.22 -18.27 19.08
CA ALA A 457 38.68 -17.91 17.76
C ALA A 457 37.62 -17.10 17.00
N PHE A 458 36.34 -17.49 17.10
CA PHE A 458 35.20 -16.78 16.52
C PHE A 458 35.12 -15.32 16.99
N LEU A 459 35.30 -15.07 18.29
CA LEU A 459 35.26 -13.73 18.89
C LEU A 459 36.30 -12.74 18.33
N ARG A 460 37.33 -13.22 17.61
CA ARG A 460 38.33 -12.34 16.99
C ARG A 460 37.76 -11.49 15.86
N ASP A 461 36.82 -12.04 15.07
CA ASP A 461 36.15 -11.34 13.97
C ASP A 461 34.78 -11.97 13.68
N PRO A 462 33.76 -11.70 14.52
CA PRO A 462 32.40 -12.20 14.31
C PRO A 462 31.78 -11.68 13.00
N GLU A 463 32.11 -10.45 12.59
CA GLU A 463 31.55 -9.81 11.40
C GLU A 463 31.87 -10.59 10.12
N ALA A 464 33.08 -11.13 10.00
CA ALA A 464 33.46 -12.01 8.90
C ALA A 464 32.63 -13.31 8.86
N VAL A 465 32.21 -13.82 10.02
CA VAL A 465 31.44 -15.07 10.15
C VAL A 465 29.95 -14.83 9.88
N PHE A 466 29.42 -13.67 10.26
CA PHE A 466 28.02 -13.29 10.07
C PHE A 466 27.63 -12.90 8.65
N GLN A 467 28.57 -12.92 7.69
CA GLN A 467 28.28 -12.62 6.29
C GLN A 467 27.28 -13.62 5.71
N ALA A 468 26.09 -13.13 5.36
CA ALA A 468 25.01 -13.94 4.81
C ALA A 468 24.19 -13.14 3.78
N GLU A 469 23.61 -13.85 2.84
CA GLU A 469 22.63 -13.32 1.89
C GLU A 469 21.30 -14.05 2.08
N PHE A 470 20.20 -13.30 2.04
CA PHE A 470 18.86 -13.85 2.18
C PHE A 470 18.11 -13.69 0.87
N GLN A 471 17.83 -14.82 0.21
CA GLN A 471 17.22 -14.86 -1.11
C GLN A 471 15.72 -15.07 -1.00
N GLY A 472 14.95 -14.17 -1.64
CA GLY A 472 13.50 -14.31 -1.78
C GLY A 472 13.12 -15.00 -3.09
N PRO A 473 11.85 -14.90 -3.51
CA PRO A 473 11.37 -15.51 -4.75
C PRO A 473 12.06 -14.90 -5.98
N GLU A 474 12.01 -15.65 -7.08
CA GLU A 474 12.46 -15.19 -8.38
C GLU A 474 11.64 -13.99 -8.87
N LYS A 475 12.27 -13.17 -9.72
CA LYS A 475 11.57 -12.07 -10.37
C LYS A 475 10.45 -12.65 -11.26
N PRO A 476 9.20 -12.17 -11.15
CA PRO A 476 8.14 -12.58 -12.05
C PRO A 476 8.54 -12.37 -13.51
N SER A 477 8.32 -13.39 -14.33
CA SER A 477 8.62 -13.35 -15.75
C SER A 477 7.33 -13.40 -16.56
N ALA A 478 7.24 -12.56 -17.59
CA ALA A 478 6.17 -12.61 -18.57
C ALA A 478 6.44 -13.65 -19.69
N ASP A 479 7.69 -14.05 -19.90
CA ASP A 479 8.11 -15.01 -20.93
C ASP A 479 9.39 -15.74 -20.45
N PRO A 480 9.23 -16.85 -19.72
CA PRO A 480 10.34 -17.59 -19.15
C PRO A 480 11.34 -18.07 -20.21
N TYR A 481 10.90 -18.31 -21.44
CA TYR A 481 11.76 -18.76 -22.53
C TYR A 481 12.75 -17.67 -22.95
N LYS A 482 12.27 -16.44 -23.17
CA LYS A 482 13.16 -15.33 -23.54
C LYS A 482 14.11 -14.96 -22.41
N ASP A 483 13.66 -15.03 -21.17
CA ASP A 483 14.53 -14.76 -20.02
C ASP A 483 15.61 -15.85 -19.88
N ALA A 484 15.28 -17.13 -20.10
CA ALA A 484 16.26 -18.21 -20.13
C ALA A 484 17.26 -18.06 -21.29
N LEU A 485 16.80 -17.65 -22.48
CA LEU A 485 17.68 -17.37 -23.61
C LEU A 485 18.62 -16.19 -23.31
N ALA A 486 18.11 -15.14 -22.65
CA ALA A 486 18.94 -14.02 -22.21
C ALA A 486 20.00 -14.46 -21.19
N SER A 487 19.64 -15.27 -20.19
CA SER A 487 20.60 -15.87 -19.24
C SER A 487 21.68 -16.67 -19.96
N LYS A 488 21.29 -17.51 -20.93
CA LYS A 488 22.24 -18.29 -21.74
C LYS A 488 23.23 -17.38 -22.46
N ILE A 489 22.75 -16.34 -23.13
CA ILE A 489 23.60 -15.38 -23.86
C ILE A 489 24.55 -14.66 -22.88
N LEU A 490 24.08 -14.23 -21.71
CA LEU A 490 24.92 -13.56 -20.72
C LEU A 490 26.03 -14.48 -20.19
N MET A 491 25.73 -15.75 -19.96
CA MET A 491 26.73 -16.75 -19.56
C MET A 491 27.74 -17.03 -20.68
N GLU A 492 27.29 -17.16 -21.93
CA GLU A 492 28.17 -17.34 -23.11
C GLU A 492 29.09 -16.13 -23.33
N LEU A 493 28.63 -14.91 -23.01
CA LEU A 493 29.42 -13.68 -23.06
C LEU A 493 30.33 -13.47 -21.84
N GLY A 494 30.20 -14.28 -20.78
CA GLY A 494 30.95 -14.12 -19.54
C GLY A 494 30.52 -12.91 -18.68
N LEU A 495 29.31 -12.39 -18.90
CA LEU A 495 28.72 -11.29 -18.12
C LEU A 495 27.90 -11.79 -16.91
N SER A 496 27.59 -13.09 -16.87
CA SER A 496 26.87 -13.74 -15.77
C SER A 496 27.48 -15.11 -15.49
N SER A 497 27.35 -15.58 -14.25
CA SER A 497 27.77 -16.91 -13.82
C SER A 497 26.57 -17.81 -13.47
N HIS A 498 26.79 -19.13 -13.38
CA HIS A 498 25.77 -20.05 -12.90
C HIS A 498 25.25 -19.68 -11.50
N ALA A 499 26.12 -19.12 -10.65
CA ALA A 499 25.73 -18.66 -9.32
C ALA A 499 24.82 -17.43 -9.39
N ASP A 500 25.15 -16.44 -10.23
CA ASP A 500 24.33 -15.24 -10.43
C ASP A 500 22.94 -15.61 -10.97
N GLU A 501 22.88 -16.54 -11.92
CA GLU A 501 21.62 -17.02 -12.51
C GLU A 501 20.77 -17.85 -11.56
N ALA A 502 21.39 -18.62 -10.65
CA ALA A 502 20.70 -19.35 -9.61
C ALA A 502 20.13 -18.40 -8.54
N ILE A 503 20.91 -17.40 -8.12
CA ILE A 503 20.50 -16.36 -7.17
C ILE A 503 19.34 -15.54 -7.74
N ALA A 504 19.41 -15.15 -9.01
CA ALA A 504 18.33 -14.41 -9.68
C ALA A 504 17.00 -15.19 -9.71
N ARG A 505 17.07 -16.53 -9.65
CA ARG A 505 15.92 -17.45 -9.56
C ARG A 505 15.56 -17.84 -8.12
N GLY A 506 16.12 -17.17 -7.12
CA GLY A 506 15.84 -17.45 -5.70
C GLY A 506 16.34 -18.82 -5.23
N LYS A 507 17.36 -19.38 -5.89
CA LYS A 507 17.97 -20.67 -5.53
C LYS A 507 19.33 -20.45 -4.88
N ASN A 508 19.67 -21.26 -3.88
CA ASN A 508 21.03 -21.31 -3.37
C ASN A 508 21.93 -22.00 -4.43
N PRO A 509 22.98 -21.32 -4.94
CA PRO A 509 23.85 -21.89 -5.97
C PRO A 509 24.51 -23.21 -5.58
N GLN A 510 24.92 -23.32 -4.32
CA GLN A 510 25.68 -24.48 -3.83
C GLN A 510 24.78 -25.71 -3.70
N GLU A 511 23.56 -25.52 -3.19
CA GLU A 511 22.56 -26.58 -3.13
C GLU A 511 22.17 -27.04 -4.53
N LEU A 512 21.97 -26.09 -5.46
CA LEU A 512 21.63 -26.40 -6.85
C LEU A 512 22.72 -27.24 -7.52
N LEU A 513 23.99 -26.87 -7.37
CA LEU A 513 25.11 -27.66 -7.91
C LEU A 513 25.20 -29.05 -7.29
N THR A 514 25.00 -29.16 -5.97
CA THR A 514 25.01 -30.44 -5.26
C THR A 514 23.86 -31.35 -5.72
N ALA A 515 22.68 -30.78 -5.94
CA ALA A 515 21.53 -31.48 -6.49
C ALA A 515 21.81 -31.99 -7.91
N ILE A 516 22.34 -31.13 -8.78
CA ILE A 516 22.72 -31.50 -10.16
C ILE A 516 23.75 -32.63 -10.14
N GLU A 517 24.79 -32.55 -9.30
CA GLU A 517 25.80 -33.60 -9.19
C GLU A 517 25.17 -34.94 -8.77
N ARG A 518 24.30 -34.92 -7.77
CA ARG A 518 23.58 -36.12 -7.30
C ARG A 518 22.68 -36.68 -8.39
N GLU A 519 21.92 -35.83 -9.07
CA GLU A 519 21.02 -36.20 -10.17
C GLU A 519 21.79 -36.83 -11.32
N ILE A 520 22.91 -36.25 -11.73
CA ILE A 520 23.79 -36.83 -12.76
C ILE A 520 24.25 -38.23 -12.36
N LYS A 521 24.74 -38.42 -11.14
CA LYS A 521 25.16 -39.74 -10.65
C LYS A 521 24.03 -40.76 -10.66
N VAL A 522 22.82 -40.34 -10.29
CA VAL A 522 21.62 -41.20 -10.30
C VAL A 522 21.19 -41.53 -11.74
N MET A 523 21.19 -40.54 -12.65
CA MET A 523 20.87 -40.73 -14.06
C MET A 523 21.86 -41.67 -14.73
N GLU A 524 23.16 -41.48 -14.51
CA GLU A 524 24.21 -42.34 -15.03
C GLU A 524 24.08 -43.77 -14.50
N ALA A 525 23.83 -43.95 -13.21
CA ALA A 525 23.57 -45.26 -12.61
C ALA A 525 22.31 -45.94 -13.17
N ALA A 526 21.28 -45.17 -13.51
CA ALA A 526 20.04 -45.64 -14.09
C ALA A 526 20.09 -45.79 -15.62
N GLY A 527 21.19 -45.42 -16.28
CA GLY A 527 21.31 -45.42 -17.75
C GLY A 527 20.46 -44.36 -18.44
N ILE A 528 20.02 -43.31 -17.73
CA ILE A 528 19.23 -42.20 -18.26
C ILE A 528 20.19 -41.16 -18.86
N PRO A 529 19.97 -40.68 -20.10
CA PRO A 529 20.80 -39.63 -20.70
C PRO A 529 20.78 -38.34 -19.87
N VAL A 530 21.97 -37.82 -19.55
CA VAL A 530 22.11 -36.55 -18.82
C VAL A 530 21.68 -35.36 -19.68
N PRO A 531 20.87 -34.42 -19.16
CA PRO A 531 20.33 -33.30 -19.93
C PRO A 531 21.38 -32.20 -20.23
N PHE A 532 22.51 -32.18 -19.53
CA PHE A 532 23.53 -31.11 -19.59
C PHE A 532 24.68 -31.37 -20.59
N GLY A 533 24.62 -32.43 -21.39
CA GLY A 533 25.67 -32.80 -22.34
C GLY A 533 25.40 -32.37 -23.78
N ARG A 534 26.46 -32.28 -24.63
CA ARG A 534 26.27 -32.31 -26.09
C ARG A 534 25.49 -33.58 -26.43
N PRO A 535 24.41 -33.52 -27.23
CA PRO A 535 23.67 -34.70 -27.64
C PRO A 535 24.64 -35.75 -28.17
N ARG A 536 24.70 -36.92 -27.55
CA ARG A 536 25.59 -38.01 -27.97
C ARG A 536 25.11 -38.72 -29.25
N GLY A 537 24.03 -38.25 -29.85
CA GLY A 537 23.60 -38.63 -31.20
C GLY A 537 23.46 -37.37 -32.04
N GLY A 538 23.92 -37.42 -33.30
CA GLY A 538 23.79 -36.35 -34.30
C GLY A 538 22.34 -36.10 -34.74
N GLY A 539 21.41 -36.03 -33.80
CA GLY A 539 20.05 -35.57 -33.98
C GLY A 539 19.87 -34.30 -33.15
N ALA A 540 19.51 -33.21 -33.82
CA ALA A 540 19.04 -31.99 -33.21
C ALA A 540 18.14 -32.30 -32.01
N GLY A 541 18.47 -31.76 -30.83
CA GLY A 541 17.53 -31.66 -29.72
C GLY A 541 16.32 -30.79 -30.11
N PRO A 542 15.32 -30.63 -29.22
CA PRO A 542 14.01 -30.07 -29.60
C PRO A 542 14.00 -28.62 -30.11
N ASP A 543 15.14 -27.93 -30.16
CA ASP A 543 15.32 -26.65 -30.87
C ASP A 543 16.71 -26.55 -31.54
N GLY A 544 17.21 -27.67 -32.07
CA GLY A 544 18.45 -27.73 -32.86
C GLY A 544 18.26 -27.30 -34.31
N ALA A 545 17.52 -26.22 -34.55
CA ALA A 545 17.54 -25.48 -35.80
C ALA A 545 16.97 -24.09 -35.53
N ALA A 546 17.78 -23.06 -35.74
CA ALA A 546 17.25 -21.89 -36.41
C ALA A 546 16.70 -22.39 -37.76
N ALA A 547 15.43 -22.81 -37.78
CA ALA A 547 14.74 -23.15 -39.00
C ALA A 547 14.64 -21.85 -39.82
N PRO A 548 15.25 -21.78 -41.02
CA PRO A 548 15.02 -20.66 -41.92
C PRO A 548 13.57 -20.76 -42.42
N GLY A 549 12.62 -20.25 -41.64
CA GLY A 549 11.19 -20.49 -41.91
C GLY A 549 10.19 -19.58 -41.20
N ARG A 550 10.61 -18.58 -40.42
CA ARG A 550 9.73 -17.49 -39.99
C ARG A 550 10.34 -16.14 -40.34
N ARG A 551 10.40 -15.85 -41.65
CA ARG A 551 10.21 -14.47 -42.10
C ARG A 551 8.71 -14.22 -42.05
N GLU A 552 8.31 -13.11 -41.43
CA GLU A 552 6.94 -12.61 -41.51
C GLU A 552 6.47 -12.66 -42.98
N PRO A 553 5.23 -13.10 -43.27
CA PRO A 553 4.72 -12.92 -44.61
C PRO A 553 4.74 -11.42 -44.93
N ALA A 554 5.34 -11.08 -46.07
CA ALA A 554 5.28 -9.74 -46.60
C ALA A 554 3.81 -9.30 -46.63
N ARG A 555 3.55 -8.05 -46.21
CA ARG A 555 2.27 -7.40 -46.50
C ARG A 555 2.10 -7.45 -48.02
N GLU A 556 1.14 -8.25 -48.49
CA GLU A 556 0.63 -8.12 -49.85
C GLU A 556 -0.31 -6.91 -49.88
N ASP A 557 0.00 -6.00 -50.79
CA ASP A 557 -0.81 -4.84 -51.13
C ASP A 557 -2.18 -5.29 -51.68
N ALA A 558 -3.26 -4.80 -51.07
CA ALA A 558 -4.57 -4.55 -51.69
C ALA A 558 -5.35 -3.52 -50.87
#